data_AF-A0A8B6EAC4-F1
#
_entry.id   AF-A0A8B6EAC4-F1
#
_cell.length_a   1.000
_cell.length_b   1.000
_cell.length_c   1.000
_cell.angle_alpha   90.00
_cell.angle_beta   90.00
_cell.angle_gamma   90.00
#
_symmetry.space_group_name_H-M   'P 1'
#
loop_
_entity.id
_entity.type
_entity.pdbx_description
1 polymer ?
#
loop_
_entity_poly.entity_id
_entity_poly.type
_entity_poly.pdbx_seq_one_letter_code
_entity_poly.pdbx_strand_id
1 'polypeptide(L)'
;METSSKTVVFTMNCLQKTDRIGRINQNITLETYKKKELCPVYTLKYYLKATKKLRKDDYLLVSFRTWRKISTSTLARWLKIVLTSSGIDVTKFQAHSFRGASTSAAFSAGITLDTIMKTANWKSAKTFKKFYLREVEAKRGVKTCKKKYINAVLSV
;
A
#
# COMPACT_ATOMS: atom_id res chain seq x y z
N MET A 1 8.60 11.46 11.39
CA MET A 1 8.85 10.08 10.90
C MET A 1 10.15 9.63 11.54
N GLU A 2 10.09 8.54 12.27
CA GLU A 2 11.24 7.98 12.97
C GLU A 2 11.71 6.73 12.24
N THR A 3 13.01 6.62 11.99
CA THR A 3 13.60 5.49 11.27
C THR A 3 14.58 4.75 12.17
N SER A 4 14.25 3.50 12.50
CA SER A 4 15.15 2.54 13.16
C SER A 4 15.72 1.56 12.15
N SER A 5 16.67 0.69 12.53
CA SER A 5 17.25 -0.35 11.66
C SER A 5 16.16 -1.29 11.11
N LYS A 6 15.21 -1.70 11.95
CA LYS A 6 14.16 -2.69 11.65
C LYS A 6 12.78 -2.11 11.37
N THR A 7 12.51 -0.87 11.78
CA THR A 7 11.16 -0.29 11.70
C THR A 7 11.20 1.16 11.25
N VAL A 8 10.09 1.61 10.67
CA VAL A 8 9.83 3.03 10.40
C VAL A 8 8.46 3.37 10.95
N VAL A 9 8.38 4.43 11.76
CA VAL A 9 7.15 4.87 12.41
C VAL A 9 6.71 6.21 11.84
N PHE A 10 5.47 6.27 11.38
CA PHE A 10 4.79 7.48 10.97
C PHE A 10 3.84 7.92 12.08
N THR A 11 4.19 9.01 12.74
CA THR A 11 3.35 9.69 13.71
C THR A 11 2.42 10.67 12.99
N MET A 12 1.12 10.57 13.26
CA MET A 12 0.13 11.51 12.74
C MET A 12 -0.03 12.65 13.75
N ASN A 13 0.35 13.86 13.34
CA ASN A 13 0.34 15.03 14.22
C ASN A 13 -0.99 15.81 14.18
N CYS A 14 -1.98 15.30 13.44
CA CYS A 14 -3.29 15.93 13.30
C CYS A 14 -4.41 14.90 13.19
N LEU A 15 -5.61 15.32 13.57
CA LEU A 15 -6.81 14.49 13.53
C LEU A 15 -7.08 14.02 12.10
N GLN A 16 -7.18 12.71 11.93
CA GLN A 16 -7.55 12.07 10.68
C GLN A 16 -9.07 11.93 10.61
N LYS A 17 -9.62 11.89 9.38
CA LYS A 17 -11.06 11.65 9.13
C LYS A 17 -11.59 10.37 9.83
N THR A 18 -10.72 9.41 10.08
CA THR A 18 -11.06 8.13 10.72
C THR A 18 -10.94 8.13 12.23
N ASP A 19 -10.44 9.22 12.81
CA ASP A 19 -10.30 9.38 14.25
C ASP A 19 -11.67 9.58 14.90
N ARG A 20 -11.79 9.11 16.13
CA ARG A 20 -13.01 9.15 16.94
C ARG A 20 -12.63 9.03 18.39
N ILE A 21 -13.52 9.43 19.28
CA ILE A 21 -13.32 9.30 20.74
C ILE A 21 -12.96 7.83 21.05
N GLY A 22 -11.83 7.61 21.73
CA GLY A 22 -11.27 6.30 22.03
C GLY A 22 -10.40 5.66 20.92
N ARG A 23 -10.23 6.31 19.75
CA ARG A 23 -9.35 5.85 18.67
C ARG A 23 -8.77 7.04 17.89
N ILE A 24 -7.72 7.64 18.44
CA ILE A 24 -7.08 8.86 17.94
C ILE A 24 -5.63 8.55 17.55
N ASN A 25 -5.11 9.19 16.50
CA ASN A 25 -3.67 9.26 16.15
C ASN A 25 -2.93 7.91 16.22
N GLN A 26 -3.43 6.87 15.53
CA GLN A 26 -2.68 5.61 15.47
C GLN A 26 -1.44 5.77 14.59
N ASN A 27 -0.27 5.59 15.20
CA ASN A 27 0.99 5.52 14.48
C ASN A 27 0.95 4.39 13.46
N ILE A 28 1.47 4.65 12.26
CA ILE A 28 1.65 3.61 11.26
C ILE A 28 3.08 3.09 11.40
N THR A 29 3.21 1.85 11.83
CA THR A 29 4.50 1.16 11.93
C THR A 29 4.71 0.28 10.70
N LEU A 30 5.83 0.50 10.00
CA LEU A 30 6.29 -0.37 8.93
C LEU A 30 7.46 -1.20 9.43
N GLU A 31 7.39 -2.51 9.22
CA GLU A 31 8.43 -3.44 9.63
C GLU A 31 9.27 -3.91 8.44
N THR A 32 10.51 -4.32 8.71
CA THR A 32 11.36 -4.94 7.69
C THR A 32 10.78 -6.28 7.26
N TYR A 33 10.79 -6.49 5.96
CA TYR A 33 10.41 -7.76 5.36
C TYR A 33 11.64 -8.55 4.89
N LYS A 34 11.56 -9.89 4.95
CA LYS A 34 12.67 -10.81 4.62
C LYS A 34 13.22 -10.57 3.22
N LYS A 35 12.34 -10.32 2.24
CA LYS A 35 12.72 -10.08 0.85
C LYS A 35 12.90 -8.59 0.59
N LYS A 36 14.13 -8.17 0.24
CA LYS A 36 14.50 -6.76 0.08
C LYS A 36 13.66 -6.03 -0.97
N GLU A 37 13.35 -6.68 -2.08
CA GLU A 37 12.57 -6.11 -3.19
C GLU A 37 11.11 -5.84 -2.82
N LEU A 38 10.63 -6.44 -1.74
CA LEU A 38 9.27 -6.26 -1.22
C LEU A 38 9.26 -5.53 0.13
N CYS A 39 10.44 -5.13 0.64
CA CYS A 39 10.57 -4.54 1.96
C CYS A 39 10.30 -3.03 1.92
N PRO A 40 9.23 -2.55 2.59
CA PRO A 40 8.90 -1.12 2.57
C PRO A 40 9.95 -0.30 3.34
N VAL A 41 10.49 -0.81 4.45
CA VAL A 41 11.53 -0.12 5.24
C VAL A 41 12.82 0.06 4.42
N TYR A 42 13.25 -0.99 3.72
CA TYR A 42 14.46 -0.92 2.89
C TYR A 42 14.28 0.06 1.73
N THR A 43 13.18 -0.08 0.98
CA THR A 43 12.84 0.80 -0.15
C THR A 43 12.76 2.26 0.29
N LEU A 44 12.10 2.52 1.42
CA LEU A 44 11.96 3.87 1.96
C LEU A 44 13.30 4.50 2.34
N LYS A 45 14.17 3.76 3.05
CA LYS A 45 15.51 4.25 3.41
C LYS A 45 16.37 4.52 2.19
N TYR A 46 16.35 3.61 1.23
CA TYR A 46 17.07 3.77 -0.04
C TYR A 46 16.60 5.03 -0.77
N TYR A 47 15.28 5.21 -0.88
CA TYR A 47 14.67 6.37 -1.52
C TYR A 47 15.03 7.68 -0.82
N LEU A 48 14.94 7.74 0.52
CA LEU A 48 15.34 8.92 1.31
C LEU A 48 16.82 9.25 1.11
N LYS A 49 17.71 8.26 1.12
CA LYS A 49 19.14 8.45 0.86
C LYS A 49 19.40 8.99 -0.54
N ALA A 50 18.77 8.39 -1.56
CA ALA A 50 18.95 8.77 -2.97
C ALA A 50 18.46 10.20 -3.26
N THR A 51 17.41 10.64 -2.57
CA THR A 51 16.79 11.95 -2.80
C THR A 51 17.29 13.05 -1.83
N LYS A 52 18.06 12.69 -0.78
CA LYS A 52 18.47 13.59 0.32
C LYS A 52 19.04 14.93 -0.15
N LYS A 53 19.97 14.91 -1.11
CA LYS A 53 20.66 16.12 -1.59
C LYS A 53 19.85 16.96 -2.58
N LEU A 54 18.81 16.37 -3.16
CA LEU A 54 18.06 16.96 -4.27
C LEU A 54 16.75 17.59 -3.81
N ARG A 55 16.14 17.04 -2.75
CA ARG A 55 14.86 17.49 -2.18
C ARG A 55 14.87 18.98 -1.85
N LYS A 56 13.75 19.63 -2.18
CA LYS A 56 13.47 21.05 -1.90
C LYS A 56 12.27 21.24 -0.97
N ASP A 57 11.65 20.14 -0.54
CA ASP A 57 10.50 20.12 0.38
C ASP A 57 10.63 18.93 1.34
N ASP A 58 10.05 19.06 2.53
CA ASP A 58 10.08 18.04 3.60
C ASP A 58 9.02 16.94 3.46
N TYR A 59 8.30 16.91 2.33
CA TYR A 59 7.32 15.87 2.05
C TYR A 59 8.01 14.54 1.70
N LEU A 60 7.37 13.42 2.08
CA LEU A 60 7.93 12.09 1.85
C LEU A 60 8.23 11.86 0.37
N LEU A 61 7.25 12.07 -0.50
CA LEU A 61 7.37 11.87 -1.94
C LEU A 61 7.62 13.20 -2.66
N VAL A 62 8.67 13.22 -3.49
CA VAL A 62 9.07 14.39 -4.27
C VAL A 62 9.10 14.06 -5.76
N SER A 63 8.88 15.06 -6.59
CA SER A 63 8.97 14.98 -8.04
C SER A 63 10.43 14.80 -8.45
N PHE A 64 10.72 13.88 -9.38
CA PHE A 64 12.06 13.73 -9.95
C PHE A 64 12.46 14.89 -10.88
N ARG A 65 11.49 15.72 -11.31
CA ARG A 65 11.74 16.87 -12.19
C ARG A 65 12.03 18.16 -11.40
N THR A 66 11.24 18.41 -10.35
CA THR A 66 11.33 19.67 -9.60
C THR A 66 11.93 19.50 -8.21
N TRP A 67 12.02 18.26 -7.72
CA TRP A 67 12.43 17.89 -6.36
C TRP A 67 11.57 18.49 -5.24
N ARG A 68 10.40 19.00 -5.61
CA ARG A 68 9.34 19.49 -4.72
C ARG A 68 8.29 18.41 -4.46
N LYS A 69 7.41 18.64 -3.49
CA LYS A 69 6.30 17.73 -3.17
C LYS A 69 5.48 17.39 -4.42
N ILE A 70 5.09 16.12 -4.57
CA ILE A 70 4.20 15.72 -5.66
C ILE A 70 2.75 16.12 -5.37
N SER A 71 1.95 16.29 -6.43
CA SER A 71 0.50 16.43 -6.31
C SER A 71 -0.17 15.07 -6.07
N THR A 72 -1.39 15.11 -5.52
CA THR A 72 -2.27 13.93 -5.40
C THR A 72 -2.57 13.29 -6.76
N SER A 73 -2.73 14.11 -7.81
CA SER A 73 -2.93 13.64 -9.19
C SER A 73 -1.73 12.87 -9.73
N THR A 74 -0.51 13.26 -9.36
CA THR A 74 0.72 12.55 -9.78
C THR A 74 0.83 11.20 -9.08
N LEU A 75 0.56 11.16 -7.78
CA LEU A 75 0.53 9.91 -7.03
C LEU A 75 -0.53 8.95 -7.59
N ALA A 76 -1.74 9.45 -7.88
CA ALA A 76 -2.80 8.65 -8.47
C ALA A 76 -2.41 8.04 -9.84
N ARG A 77 -1.68 8.79 -10.66
CA ARG A 77 -1.15 8.28 -11.94
C ARG A 77 -0.12 7.18 -11.74
N TRP A 78 0.82 7.35 -10.81
CA TRP A 78 1.81 6.32 -10.49
C TRP A 78 1.14 5.03 -9.99
N LEU A 79 0.12 5.15 -9.13
CA LEU A 79 -0.64 3.99 -8.66
C LEU A 79 -1.36 3.26 -9.79
N LYS A 80 -1.97 3.98 -10.75
CA LYS A 80 -2.55 3.36 -11.95
C LYS A 80 -1.51 2.60 -12.77
N ILE A 81 -0.34 3.20 -13.00
CA ILE A 81 0.75 2.55 -13.75
C ILE A 81 1.17 1.26 -13.05
N VAL A 82 1.36 1.29 -11.71
CA VAL A 82 1.72 0.08 -10.94
C VAL A 82 0.66 -1.01 -11.06
N LEU A 83 -0.63 -0.66 -10.99
CA LEU A 83 -1.72 -1.61 -11.18
C LEU A 83 -1.69 -2.24 -12.58
N THR A 84 -1.60 -1.41 -13.63
CA THR A 84 -1.53 -1.88 -15.02
C THR A 84 -0.32 -2.79 -15.25
N SER A 85 0.87 -2.40 -14.79
CA SER A 85 2.08 -3.19 -14.91
C SER A 85 2.03 -4.50 -14.11
N SER A 86 1.18 -4.58 -13.10
CA SER A 86 0.92 -5.80 -12.32
C SER A 86 -0.14 -6.70 -12.97
N GLY A 87 -0.65 -6.36 -14.15
CA GLY A 87 -1.70 -7.09 -14.85
C GLY A 87 -3.09 -6.90 -14.26
N ILE A 88 -3.29 -5.88 -13.41
CA ILE A 88 -4.60 -5.55 -12.84
C ILE A 88 -5.33 -4.62 -13.81
N ASP A 89 -6.56 -4.98 -14.16
CA ASP A 89 -7.41 -4.17 -15.03
C ASP A 89 -7.83 -2.87 -14.33
N VAL A 90 -7.24 -1.76 -14.79
CA VAL A 90 -7.49 -0.41 -14.23
C VAL A 90 -8.84 0.19 -14.65
N THR A 91 -9.56 -0.43 -15.59
CA THR A 91 -10.96 -0.07 -15.88
C THR A 91 -11.88 -0.55 -14.76
N LYS A 92 -11.58 -1.73 -14.19
CA LYS A 92 -12.27 -2.32 -13.03
C LYS A 92 -11.74 -1.77 -11.70
N PHE A 93 -10.45 -1.41 -11.61
CA PHE A 93 -9.82 -0.87 -10.40
C PHE A 93 -9.20 0.51 -10.68
N GLN A 94 -9.94 1.58 -10.40
CA GLN A 94 -9.44 2.94 -10.57
C GLN A 94 -8.29 3.27 -9.59
N ALA A 95 -7.68 4.45 -9.71
CA ALA A 95 -6.56 4.89 -8.84
C ALA A 95 -6.85 4.78 -7.34
N HIS A 96 -8.11 4.94 -6.94
CA HIS A 96 -8.57 4.84 -5.55
C HIS A 96 -8.94 3.40 -5.13
N SER A 97 -8.91 2.44 -6.05
CA SER A 97 -9.32 1.04 -5.82
C SER A 97 -8.15 0.12 -5.47
N PHE A 98 -6.94 0.64 -5.24
CA PHE A 98 -5.74 -0.16 -4.90
C PHE A 98 -5.96 -1.08 -3.69
N ARG A 99 -6.59 -0.54 -2.64
CA ARG A 99 -6.91 -1.31 -1.43
C ARG A 99 -7.92 -2.43 -1.69
N GLY A 100 -8.93 -2.17 -2.52
CA GLY A 100 -9.91 -3.16 -2.95
C GLY A 100 -9.28 -4.25 -3.82
N ALA A 101 -8.43 -3.88 -4.78
CA ALA A 101 -7.72 -4.82 -5.63
C ALA A 101 -6.82 -5.76 -4.83
N SER A 102 -6.00 -5.21 -3.91
CA SER A 102 -5.09 -5.98 -3.06
C SER A 102 -5.85 -6.95 -2.15
N THR A 103 -6.87 -6.46 -1.44
CA THR A 103 -7.65 -7.30 -0.51
C THR A 103 -8.54 -8.32 -1.22
N SER A 104 -9.04 -8.01 -2.42
CA SER A 104 -9.74 -8.98 -3.26
C SER A 104 -8.81 -10.08 -3.75
N ALA A 105 -7.60 -9.73 -4.21
CA ALA A 105 -6.60 -10.71 -4.61
C ALA A 105 -6.19 -11.62 -3.44
N ALA A 106 -6.02 -11.06 -2.23
CA ALA A 106 -5.78 -11.85 -1.01
C ALA A 106 -6.94 -12.81 -0.70
N PHE A 107 -8.19 -12.33 -0.79
CA PHE A 107 -9.37 -13.16 -0.57
C PHE A 107 -9.45 -14.31 -1.60
N SER A 108 -9.24 -14.01 -2.88
CA SER A 108 -9.19 -15.02 -3.95
C SER A 108 -8.03 -16.00 -3.80
N ALA A 109 -6.95 -15.62 -3.10
CA ALA A 109 -5.84 -16.49 -2.76
C ALA A 109 -6.09 -17.37 -1.52
N GLY A 110 -7.28 -17.28 -0.89
CA GLY A 110 -7.67 -18.09 0.25
C GLY A 110 -7.26 -17.53 1.61
N ILE A 111 -6.83 -16.26 1.70
CA ILE A 111 -6.54 -15.63 2.99
C ILE A 111 -7.84 -15.45 3.77
N THR A 112 -7.81 -15.78 5.07
CA THR A 112 -9.00 -15.68 5.91
C THR A 112 -9.53 -14.24 5.95
N LEU A 113 -10.86 -14.13 6.01
CA LEU A 113 -11.51 -12.82 6.08
C LEU A 113 -11.05 -12.04 7.32
N ASP A 114 -10.87 -12.72 8.46
CA ASP A 114 -10.40 -12.08 9.70
C ASP A 114 -9.02 -11.44 9.52
N THR A 115 -8.05 -12.18 8.96
CA THR A 115 -6.72 -11.65 8.67
C THR A 115 -6.80 -10.45 7.72
N ILE A 116 -7.57 -10.53 6.64
CA ILE A 116 -7.75 -9.41 5.70
C ILE A 116 -8.34 -8.19 6.42
N MET A 117 -9.37 -8.39 7.24
CA MET A 117 -10.04 -7.30 7.95
C MET A 117 -9.12 -6.64 8.97
N LYS A 118 -8.31 -7.44 9.70
CA LYS A 118 -7.31 -6.96 10.64
C LYS A 118 -6.19 -6.19 9.95
N THR A 119 -5.56 -6.78 8.94
CA THR A 119 -4.44 -6.16 8.18
C THR A 119 -4.89 -4.93 7.41
N ALA A 120 -6.08 -4.98 6.79
CA ALA A 120 -6.64 -3.81 6.14
C ALA A 120 -7.10 -2.77 7.15
N ASN A 121 -7.24 -3.06 8.45
CA ASN A 121 -7.81 -2.16 9.45
C ASN A 121 -9.26 -1.73 9.11
N TRP A 122 -10.12 -2.70 8.80
CA TRP A 122 -11.56 -2.51 8.61
C TRP A 122 -12.35 -3.09 9.78
N LYS A 123 -13.49 -2.46 10.09
CA LYS A 123 -14.40 -2.94 11.15
C LYS A 123 -15.52 -3.85 10.65
N SER A 124 -15.98 -3.64 9.41
CA SER A 124 -17.19 -4.29 8.90
C SER A 124 -16.89 -5.16 7.68
N ALA A 125 -17.02 -6.47 7.86
CA ALA A 125 -16.91 -7.45 6.78
C ALA A 125 -17.99 -7.23 5.71
N LYS A 126 -19.19 -6.78 6.12
CA LYS A 126 -20.28 -6.43 5.20
C LYS A 126 -19.87 -5.28 4.28
N THR A 127 -19.22 -4.25 4.82
CA THR A 127 -18.70 -3.13 4.02
C THR A 127 -17.58 -3.59 3.08
N PHE A 128 -16.69 -4.46 3.54
CA PHE A 128 -15.69 -5.08 2.68
C PHE A 128 -16.33 -5.80 1.48
N LYS A 129 -17.23 -6.76 1.74
CA LYS A 129 -17.91 -7.54 0.71
C LYS A 129 -18.69 -6.66 -0.28
N LYS A 130 -19.35 -5.61 0.20
CA LYS A 130 -20.17 -4.73 -0.65
C LYS A 130 -19.37 -3.77 -1.52
N PHE A 131 -18.30 -3.18 -0.99
CA PHE A 131 -17.65 -2.03 -1.64
C PHE A 131 -16.23 -2.31 -2.16
N TYR A 132 -15.56 -3.31 -1.61
CA TYR A 132 -14.13 -3.55 -1.84
C TYR A 132 -13.84 -4.90 -2.47
N LEU A 133 -14.58 -5.95 -2.10
CA LEU A 133 -14.46 -7.27 -2.70
C LEU A 133 -15.00 -7.21 -4.13
N ARG A 134 -14.12 -7.43 -5.10
CA ARG A 134 -14.45 -7.54 -6.52
C ARG A 134 -13.85 -8.81 -7.07
N GLU A 135 -14.52 -9.44 -8.02
CA GLU A 135 -13.97 -10.60 -8.71
C GLU A 135 -12.70 -10.19 -9.47
N VAL A 136 -11.57 -10.75 -9.05
CA VAL A 136 -10.33 -10.66 -9.82
C VAL A 136 -10.40 -11.78 -10.85
N GLU A 137 -10.79 -11.45 -12.08
CA GLU A 137 -10.71 -12.40 -13.19
C GLU A 137 -9.24 -12.82 -13.37
N ALA A 138 -8.87 -13.94 -12.77
CA ALA A 138 -7.64 -14.62 -13.12
C ALA A 138 -7.86 -15.17 -14.53
N LYS A 139 -7.31 -14.50 -15.56
CA LYS A 139 -7.19 -15.13 -16.88
C LYS A 139 -6.43 -16.45 -16.70
N ARG A 140 -7.18 -17.56 -16.71
CA ARG A 140 -6.67 -18.93 -16.77
C ARG A 140 -5.88 -19.05 -18.08
N GLY A 141 -4.58 -18.78 -18.04
CA GLY A 141 -3.72 -18.86 -19.23
C GLY A 141 -2.36 -18.20 -19.11
N VAL A 142 -2.12 -17.31 -18.14
CA VAL A 142 -0.77 -16.75 -17.96
C VAL A 142 0.03 -17.64 -17.02
N LYS A 143 1.12 -18.23 -17.54
CA LYS A 143 2.09 -19.03 -16.78
C LYS A 143 2.40 -18.32 -15.47
N THR A 144 2.03 -18.99 -14.40
CA THR A 144 1.91 -18.43 -13.07
C THR A 144 3.27 -18.13 -12.47
N CYS A 145 3.61 -16.85 -12.29
CA CYS A 145 4.54 -16.43 -11.24
C CYS A 145 3.80 -16.43 -9.88
N LYS A 146 3.16 -17.56 -9.53
CA LYS A 146 2.24 -17.71 -8.38
C LYS A 146 2.92 -17.61 -7.01
N LYS A 147 4.26 -17.51 -6.93
CA LYS A 147 4.99 -17.58 -5.65
C LYS A 147 5.51 -16.24 -5.10
N LYS A 148 5.47 -15.13 -5.85
CA LYS A 148 6.09 -13.86 -5.37
C LYS A 148 5.14 -12.90 -4.64
N TYR A 149 3.83 -12.88 -4.97
CA TYR A 149 2.89 -11.90 -4.39
C TYR A 149 2.15 -12.41 -3.13
N ILE A 150 1.90 -13.72 -3.03
CA ILE A 150 1.15 -14.31 -1.89
C ILE A 150 1.90 -14.15 -0.55
N ASN A 151 3.23 -14.29 -0.58
CA ASN A 151 4.03 -14.18 0.64
C ASN A 151 4.20 -12.75 1.16
N ALA A 152 3.90 -11.72 0.36
CA ALA A 152 4.09 -10.32 0.74
C ALA A 152 2.91 -9.75 1.54
N VAL A 153 1.70 -10.29 1.30
CA VAL A 153 0.46 -9.82 1.93
C VAL A 153 0.19 -10.56 3.25
N LEU A 154 0.72 -11.77 3.40
CA LEU A 154 0.53 -12.64 4.58
C LEU A 154 1.54 -12.43 5.72
N SER A 155 2.50 -11.53 5.55
CA SER A 155 3.61 -11.32 6.50
C SER A 155 3.60 -9.90 7.09
N VAL A 156 2.42 -9.30 7.15
CA VAL A 156 2.13 -8.05 7.88
C VAL A 156 1.48 -8.40 9.20
#